data_AF-A0A959UME3-F1
#
_entry.id   AF-A0A959UME3-F1
#
_cell.length_a   1.000
_cell.length_b   1.000
_cell.length_c   1.000
_cell.angle_alpha   90.00
_cell.angle_beta   90.00
_cell.angle_gamma   90.00
#
_symmetry.space_group_name_H-M   'P 1'
#
loop_
_entity.id
_entity.type
_entity.pdbx_description
1 polymer ?
#
loop_
_entity_poly.entity_id
_entity_poly.type
_entity_poly.pdbx_seq_one_letter_code
_entity_poly.pdbx_strand_id
1 'polypeptide(L)'
;MNHYRIILCFLILTCTLTGYGQNDQRIFISVIEKPGHLEVKTNDGTYILRPYSGKIIETAFVPTGEVFDTKSWSVVMNPEKVKTEFSESDSTIVYRTSGLSALIQKKPFQISYLYKNRLLISEKAGYIKTDSTKEIEFNLTEDEVLYGGGNRVLGMNRRGHRLELYNRAHYGYTTHSELMNYCIPMVVSSELYAIHFDNAPIGFLDLDSKGDNTLTYETISGRMVYQVIASGSWPEILDAYTDLTGKQPLPPRWTFGNFSSRFGYHSEEETRKTVNKFLEDSIPLDAVVIDIYWFGPDIFGYMGNLEFWADSFPAPDKMIADFKSKDIKTVLVTEPFILTTSSRWQEAVDNRILATDSLGNPYTYDFYFGNTALIDIFKPSARDWFWNIYRSFTKRGVAGWWGDLGEPEVHPSPLQHVNGSADEVHNVYGHEWTKLVYEGYQKDFPNQRPFILMRAGAAGSQRYGIIPWTG
;
A
#
# COMPACT_ATOMS: atom_id res chain seq x y z
N MET A 1 -7.67 46.45 -56.06
CA MET A 1 -7.92 46.17 -54.64
C MET A 1 -7.35 44.80 -54.34
N ASN A 2 -6.26 44.77 -53.57
CA ASN A 2 -5.37 43.62 -53.44
C ASN A 2 -5.96 42.50 -52.57
N HIS A 3 -5.87 41.27 -53.08
CA HIS A 3 -6.09 40.05 -52.32
C HIS A 3 -4.84 39.70 -51.51
N TYR A 4 -4.94 39.66 -50.18
CA TYR A 4 -3.92 39.04 -49.32
C TYR A 4 -4.40 37.65 -48.91
N ARG A 5 -3.68 36.63 -49.40
CA ARG A 5 -3.72 35.25 -48.89
C ARG A 5 -2.89 35.20 -47.61
N ILE A 6 -3.50 34.81 -46.50
CA ILE A 6 -2.79 34.49 -45.25
C ILE A 6 -2.36 33.03 -45.36
N ILE A 7 -1.06 32.80 -45.47
CA ILE A 7 -0.44 31.47 -45.39
C ILE A 7 -0.16 31.20 -43.91
N LEU A 8 -0.85 30.22 -43.34
CA LEU A 8 -0.63 29.73 -41.98
C LEU A 8 0.49 28.67 -42.05
N CYS A 9 1.72 29.05 -41.69
CA CYS A 9 2.83 28.10 -41.55
C CYS A 9 2.70 27.34 -40.23
N PHE A 10 2.34 26.07 -40.30
CA PHE A 10 2.54 25.11 -39.20
C PHE A 10 4.04 24.81 -39.08
N LEU A 11 4.67 25.30 -38.01
CA LEU A 11 6.02 24.86 -37.64
C LEU A 11 5.91 23.47 -37.00
N ILE A 12 6.33 22.44 -37.74
CA ILE A 12 6.54 21.10 -37.20
C ILE A 12 7.90 21.13 -36.51
N LEU A 13 7.90 21.14 -35.18
CA LEU A 13 9.11 20.98 -34.37
C LEU A 13 9.50 19.50 -34.43
N THR A 14 10.42 19.14 -35.33
CA THR A 14 11.03 17.80 -35.35
C THR A 14 12.07 17.72 -34.23
N CYS A 15 11.65 17.30 -33.03
CA CYS A 15 12.59 16.74 -32.07
C CYS A 15 13.09 15.41 -32.63
N THR A 16 14.37 15.35 -32.96
CA THR A 16 15.06 14.10 -33.28
C THR A 16 15.22 13.29 -32.00
N LEU A 17 14.22 12.47 -31.68
CA LEU A 17 14.36 11.36 -30.74
C LEU A 17 15.37 10.39 -31.37
N THR A 18 16.57 10.30 -30.81
CA THR A 18 17.49 9.19 -31.08
C THR A 18 16.79 7.91 -30.63
N GLY A 19 16.29 7.14 -31.60
CA GLY A 19 15.40 6.00 -31.38
C GLY A 19 16.14 4.80 -30.79
N TYR A 20 16.26 4.78 -29.47
CA TYR A 20 16.42 3.52 -28.74
C TYR A 20 15.02 2.93 -28.56
N GLY A 21 14.82 1.76 -29.16
CA GLY A 21 13.63 0.95 -28.95
C GLY A 21 13.49 0.56 -27.50
N GLN A 22 12.27 0.20 -27.12
CA GLN A 22 12.05 -0.30 -25.79
C GLN A 22 12.77 -1.66 -25.61
N ASN A 23 12.35 -2.61 -26.44
CA ASN A 23 13.01 -3.90 -26.58
C ASN A 23 13.04 -4.23 -28.07
N ASP A 24 14.21 -4.48 -28.63
CA ASP A 24 14.39 -4.80 -30.05
C ASP A 24 13.66 -6.08 -30.49
N GLN A 25 13.28 -6.94 -29.53
CA GLN A 25 12.52 -8.17 -29.76
C GLN A 25 11.01 -7.97 -29.70
N ARG A 26 10.52 -6.84 -29.15
CA ARG A 26 9.10 -6.55 -29.04
C ARG A 26 8.61 -5.89 -30.32
N ILE A 27 7.71 -6.58 -31.01
CA ILE A 27 7.20 -6.21 -32.33
C ILE A 27 5.72 -5.88 -32.20
N PHE A 28 5.35 -4.66 -32.60
CA PHE A 28 3.95 -4.26 -32.76
C PHE A 28 3.23 -5.18 -33.76
N ILE A 29 2.04 -5.67 -33.39
CA ILE A 29 1.17 -6.47 -34.27
C ILE A 29 -0.07 -5.68 -34.69
N SER A 30 -0.81 -5.14 -33.72
CA SER A 30 -2.09 -4.47 -33.98
C SER A 30 -2.48 -3.58 -32.82
N VAL A 31 -3.34 -2.60 -33.10
CA VAL A 31 -4.00 -1.78 -32.08
C VAL A 31 -5.50 -1.85 -32.26
N ILE A 32 -6.25 -1.89 -31.16
CA ILE A 32 -7.70 -1.85 -31.16
C ILE A 32 -8.17 -0.87 -30.09
N GLU A 33 -8.88 0.18 -30.52
CA GLU A 33 -9.60 1.05 -29.59
C GLU A 33 -10.88 0.35 -29.13
N LYS A 34 -11.03 0.20 -27.81
CA LYS A 34 -12.20 -0.36 -27.15
C LYS A 34 -12.89 0.73 -26.34
N PRO A 35 -14.16 0.53 -25.95
CA PRO A 35 -14.80 1.42 -24.98
C PRO A 35 -13.95 1.54 -23.71
N GLY A 36 -13.42 2.75 -23.46
CA GLY A 36 -12.70 3.11 -22.24
C GLY A 36 -11.23 2.65 -22.15
N HIS A 37 -10.67 2.00 -23.16
CA HIS A 37 -9.25 1.62 -23.16
C HIS A 37 -8.72 1.33 -24.56
N LEU A 38 -7.40 1.32 -24.69
CA LEU A 38 -6.69 0.91 -25.89
C LEU A 38 -5.99 -0.43 -25.66
N GLU A 39 -6.17 -1.38 -26.58
CA GLU A 39 -5.42 -2.64 -26.60
C GLU A 39 -4.32 -2.56 -27.66
N VAL A 40 -3.06 -2.70 -27.27
CA VAL A 40 -1.91 -2.75 -28.18
C VAL A 40 -1.27 -4.13 -28.10
N LYS A 41 -1.40 -4.90 -29.17
CA LYS A 41 -0.89 -6.27 -29.25
C LYS A 41 0.55 -6.28 -29.77
N THR A 42 1.40 -7.01 -29.09
CA THR A 42 2.77 -7.33 -29.50
C THR A 42 2.93 -8.84 -29.69
N ASN A 43 4.09 -9.28 -30.18
CA ASN A 43 4.41 -10.71 -30.34
C ASN A 43 4.47 -11.49 -29.02
N ASP A 44 4.75 -10.80 -27.91
CA ASP A 44 4.97 -11.40 -26.59
C ASP A 44 3.86 -11.10 -25.56
N GLY A 45 2.88 -10.27 -25.92
CA GLY A 45 1.75 -9.99 -25.05
C GLY A 45 0.82 -8.90 -25.57
N THR A 46 0.02 -8.35 -24.68
CA THR A 46 -0.92 -7.26 -24.97
C THR A 46 -0.83 -6.20 -23.89
N TYR A 47 -0.63 -4.96 -24.31
CA TYR A 47 -0.80 -3.80 -23.46
C TYR A 47 -2.26 -3.36 -23.41
N ILE A 48 -2.73 -3.00 -22.23
CA ILE A 48 -4.06 -2.42 -22.00
C ILE A 48 -3.84 -1.05 -21.37
N LEU A 49 -4.14 0.01 -22.10
CA LEU A 49 -4.00 1.39 -21.63
C LEU A 49 -5.38 1.95 -21.28
N ARG A 50 -5.61 2.27 -20.01
CA ARG A 50 -6.88 2.73 -19.47
C ARG A 50 -6.72 4.08 -18.77
N PRO A 51 -7.29 5.16 -19.32
CA PRO A 51 -7.31 6.44 -18.63
C PRO A 51 -8.35 6.42 -17.50
N TYR A 52 -7.95 6.90 -16.32
CA TYR A 52 -8.86 7.12 -15.19
C TYR A 52 -9.31 8.58 -15.11
N SER A 53 -8.48 9.50 -15.57
CA SER A 53 -8.78 10.93 -15.69
C SER A 53 -7.84 11.58 -16.71
N GLY A 54 -7.94 12.91 -16.90
CA GLY A 54 -6.94 13.67 -17.66
C GLY A 54 -5.54 13.68 -17.04
N LYS A 55 -5.40 13.18 -15.81
CA LYS A 55 -4.16 13.16 -15.01
C LYS A 55 -3.61 11.75 -14.77
N ILE A 56 -4.33 10.69 -15.15
CA ILE A 56 -3.97 9.30 -14.82
C ILE A 56 -4.21 8.39 -16.03
N ILE A 57 -3.16 7.67 -16.44
CA ILE A 57 -3.27 6.52 -17.35
C ILE A 57 -2.71 5.29 -16.63
N GLU A 58 -3.54 4.26 -16.52
CA GLU A 58 -3.13 2.90 -16.13
C GLU A 58 -2.68 2.13 -17.37
N THR A 59 -1.58 1.41 -17.24
CA THR A 59 -1.09 0.50 -18.25
C THR A 59 -0.82 -0.86 -17.64
N ALA A 60 -1.44 -1.88 -18.22
CA ALA A 60 -1.19 -3.27 -17.90
C ALA A 60 -0.46 -3.95 -19.07
N PHE A 61 0.50 -4.82 -18.78
CA PHE A 61 1.02 -5.77 -19.76
C PHE A 61 0.56 -7.20 -19.42
N VAL A 62 -0.04 -7.88 -20.39
CA VAL A 62 -0.55 -9.24 -20.26
C VAL A 62 0.27 -10.14 -21.19
N PRO A 63 1.21 -10.95 -20.66
CA PRO A 63 2.01 -11.86 -21.47
C PRO A 63 1.14 -12.85 -22.26
N THR A 64 1.60 -13.25 -23.45
CA THR A 64 0.88 -14.24 -24.28
C THR A 64 0.62 -15.52 -23.49
N GLY A 65 -0.66 -15.92 -23.40
CA GLY A 65 -1.09 -17.12 -22.69
C GLY A 65 -1.39 -16.90 -21.20
N GLU A 66 -1.12 -15.72 -20.65
CA GLU A 66 -1.52 -15.34 -19.30
C GLU A 66 -2.91 -14.65 -19.33
N VAL A 67 -3.65 -14.74 -18.23
CA VAL A 67 -4.94 -14.06 -18.05
C VAL A 67 -4.71 -12.77 -17.28
N PHE A 68 -5.35 -11.69 -17.71
CA PHE A 68 -5.29 -10.44 -16.97
C PHE A 68 -6.07 -10.55 -15.67
N ASP A 69 -5.36 -10.54 -14.53
CA ASP A 69 -5.98 -10.29 -13.25
C ASP A 69 -6.45 -8.84 -13.19
N THR A 70 -7.71 -8.64 -12.88
CA THR A 70 -8.37 -7.33 -12.84
C THR A 70 -8.45 -6.75 -11.43
N LYS A 71 -8.17 -7.55 -10.39
CA LYS A 71 -8.36 -7.15 -9.01
C LYS A 71 -7.18 -6.33 -8.50
N SER A 72 -7.44 -5.06 -8.19
CA SER A 72 -6.46 -4.18 -7.52
C SER A 72 -6.59 -4.27 -6.01
N TRP A 73 -5.46 -4.21 -5.31
CA TRP A 73 -5.43 -3.98 -3.86
C TRP A 73 -5.44 -2.48 -3.53
N SER A 74 -4.96 -1.64 -4.44
CA SER A 74 -4.70 -0.22 -4.17
C SER A 74 -5.73 0.71 -4.81
N VAL A 75 -6.12 0.45 -6.06
CA VAL A 75 -6.97 1.30 -6.90
C VAL A 75 -8.45 1.02 -6.61
N VAL A 76 -9.19 2.08 -6.29
CA VAL A 76 -10.64 2.04 -5.99
C VAL A 76 -11.46 3.00 -6.85
N MET A 77 -10.79 3.89 -7.59
CA MET A 77 -11.46 4.75 -8.56
C MET A 77 -12.11 3.88 -9.64
N ASN A 78 -13.33 4.22 -10.04
CA ASN A 78 -13.92 3.62 -11.23
C ASN A 78 -13.37 4.36 -12.46
N PRO A 79 -13.07 3.65 -13.56
CA PRO A 79 -12.71 4.32 -14.81
C PRO A 79 -13.87 5.22 -15.25
N GLU A 80 -13.67 6.54 -15.18
CA GLU A 80 -14.67 7.48 -15.66
C GLU A 80 -14.80 7.37 -17.19
N LYS A 81 -15.88 7.91 -17.77
CA LYS A 81 -15.94 8.14 -19.23
C LYS A 81 -14.97 9.26 -19.60
N VAL A 82 -13.68 8.96 -19.57
CA VAL A 82 -12.64 9.89 -19.99
C VAL A 82 -12.76 10.06 -21.50
N LYS A 83 -12.94 11.29 -21.95
CA LYS A 83 -12.90 11.60 -23.38
C LYS A 83 -11.47 11.37 -23.87
N THR A 84 -11.34 10.45 -24.83
CA THR A 84 -10.07 10.13 -25.46
C THR A 84 -10.04 10.56 -26.93
N GLU A 85 -8.87 10.94 -27.39
CA GLU A 85 -8.53 11.13 -28.79
C GLU A 85 -7.56 10.02 -29.19
N PHE A 86 -7.93 9.26 -30.21
CA PHE A 86 -7.10 8.22 -30.81
C PHE A 86 -6.69 8.64 -32.22
N SER A 87 -5.40 8.51 -32.52
CA SER A 87 -4.89 8.67 -33.89
C SER A 87 -3.77 7.67 -34.16
N GLU A 88 -3.80 7.06 -35.34
CA GLU A 88 -2.81 6.10 -35.79
C GLU A 88 -2.19 6.56 -37.12
N SER A 89 -0.87 6.43 -37.23
CA SER A 89 -0.10 6.59 -38.46
C SER A 89 0.69 5.31 -38.76
N ASP A 90 1.45 5.31 -39.86
CA ASP A 90 2.32 4.19 -40.23
C ASP A 90 3.39 3.90 -39.16
N SER A 91 3.84 4.91 -38.42
CA SER A 91 4.95 4.79 -37.45
C SER A 91 4.52 4.88 -35.99
N THR A 92 3.40 5.54 -35.68
CA THR A 92 3.03 5.89 -34.30
C THR A 92 1.54 5.75 -34.04
N ILE A 93 1.18 5.52 -32.79
CA ILE A 93 -0.17 5.64 -32.25
C ILE A 93 -0.15 6.68 -31.13
N VAL A 94 -1.15 7.55 -31.10
CA VAL A 94 -1.35 8.52 -30.01
C VAL A 94 -2.70 8.24 -29.38
N TYR A 95 -2.68 8.01 -28.07
CA TYR A 95 -3.87 7.87 -27.25
C TYR A 95 -3.86 8.92 -26.17
N ARG A 96 -4.75 9.91 -26.30
CA ARG A 96 -4.68 11.17 -25.57
C ARG A 96 -5.95 11.45 -24.77
N THR A 97 -5.77 11.94 -23.56
CA THR A 97 -6.79 12.58 -22.71
C THR A 97 -6.64 14.10 -22.76
N SER A 98 -7.41 14.85 -21.98
CA SER A 98 -7.24 16.31 -21.89
C SER A 98 -5.88 16.78 -21.33
N GLY A 99 -5.14 15.91 -20.63
CA GLY A 99 -3.84 16.25 -20.04
C GLY A 99 -2.72 15.29 -20.43
N LEU A 100 -2.89 14.00 -20.12
CA LEU A 100 -1.93 12.94 -20.44
C LEU A 100 -2.16 12.33 -21.82
N SER A 101 -1.08 11.89 -22.46
CA SER A 101 -1.12 11.04 -23.66
C SER A 101 -0.08 9.93 -23.61
N ALA A 102 -0.46 8.74 -24.07
CA ALA A 102 0.46 7.67 -24.42
C ALA A 102 0.78 7.75 -25.92
N LEU A 103 2.06 7.89 -26.24
CA LEU A 103 2.62 7.81 -27.58
C LEU A 103 3.28 6.44 -27.74
N ILE A 104 2.75 5.61 -28.64
CA ILE A 104 3.32 4.30 -28.97
C ILE A 104 4.04 4.40 -30.31
N GLN A 105 5.37 4.27 -30.31
CA GLN A 105 6.15 4.04 -31.51
C GLN A 105 6.03 2.56 -31.91
N LYS A 106 5.74 2.28 -33.18
CA LYS A 106 5.54 0.90 -33.66
C LYS A 106 6.85 0.16 -33.91
N LYS A 107 7.90 0.87 -34.38
CA LYS A 107 9.21 0.29 -34.70
C LYS A 107 10.37 1.28 -34.52
N PRO A 108 11.41 0.94 -33.73
CA PRO A 108 11.33 -0.10 -32.70
C PRO A 108 10.20 0.21 -31.70
N PHE A 109 9.56 -0.82 -31.15
CA PHE A 109 8.40 -0.62 -30.29
C PHE A 109 8.79 0.19 -29.04
N GLN A 110 8.00 1.20 -28.66
CA GLN A 110 8.19 1.93 -27.40
C GLN A 110 6.92 2.66 -26.99
N ILE A 111 6.61 2.67 -25.69
CA ILE A 111 5.54 3.49 -25.11
C ILE A 111 6.17 4.67 -24.35
N SER A 112 5.70 5.88 -24.64
CA SER A 112 6.09 7.12 -23.97
C SER A 112 4.87 7.85 -23.42
N TYR A 113 4.99 8.46 -22.24
CA TYR A 113 3.96 9.26 -21.61
C TYR A 113 4.31 10.73 -21.64
N LEU A 114 3.35 11.54 -22.06
CA LEU A 114 3.50 12.99 -22.15
C LEU A 114 2.38 13.67 -21.36
N TYR A 115 2.70 14.79 -20.72
CA TYR A 115 1.71 15.68 -20.13
C TYR A 115 1.75 17.02 -20.85
N LYS A 116 0.63 17.43 -21.45
CA LYS A 116 0.54 18.65 -22.28
C LYS A 116 1.65 18.74 -23.33
N ASN A 117 1.91 17.62 -24.02
CA ASN A 117 2.96 17.44 -25.05
C ASN A 117 4.41 17.52 -24.56
N ARG A 118 4.67 17.63 -23.25
CA ARG A 118 6.00 17.45 -22.68
C ARG A 118 6.22 15.98 -22.34
N LEU A 119 7.30 15.38 -22.85
CA LEU A 119 7.71 14.03 -22.46
C LEU A 119 7.97 13.99 -20.95
N LEU A 120 7.39 12.99 -20.28
CA LEU A 120 7.61 12.73 -18.86
C LEU A 120 8.53 11.53 -18.68
N ILE A 121 8.13 10.40 -19.24
CA ILE A 121 8.82 9.13 -19.09
C ILE A 121 8.50 8.22 -20.27
N SER A 122 9.39 7.27 -20.58
CA SER A 122 9.15 6.21 -21.56
C SER A 122 9.58 4.86 -21.01
N GLU A 123 8.96 3.77 -21.47
CA GLU A 123 9.46 2.43 -21.17
C GLU A 123 10.88 2.29 -21.78
N LYS A 124 11.83 1.80 -20.96
CA LYS A 124 13.18 1.40 -21.38
C LYS A 124 13.09 0.00 -21.94
N ALA A 125 13.19 -1.09 -21.20
CA ALA A 125 12.76 -2.41 -21.70
C ALA A 125 11.25 -2.67 -21.51
N GLY A 126 10.57 -1.83 -20.70
CA GLY A 126 9.23 -2.11 -20.17
C GLY A 126 9.15 -3.51 -19.61
N TYR A 127 8.11 -4.28 -19.94
CA TYR A 127 7.95 -5.62 -19.36
C TYR A 127 9.08 -6.59 -19.77
N ILE A 128 9.73 -7.21 -18.77
CA ILE A 128 10.67 -8.32 -18.93
C ILE A 128 10.23 -9.48 -18.03
N LYS A 129 10.43 -10.71 -18.48
CA LYS A 129 10.31 -11.92 -17.67
C LYS A 129 11.70 -12.56 -17.54
N THR A 130 12.17 -12.74 -16.32
CA THR A 130 13.40 -13.48 -16.00
C THR A 130 13.04 -14.90 -15.52
N ASP A 131 14.04 -15.68 -15.13
CA ASP A 131 13.82 -17.02 -14.56
C ASP A 131 13.12 -16.98 -13.20
N SER A 132 13.23 -15.88 -12.46
CA SER A 132 12.76 -15.76 -11.07
C SER A 132 11.83 -14.56 -10.81
N THR A 133 11.79 -13.57 -11.69
CA THR A 133 11.05 -12.31 -11.51
C THR A 133 10.37 -11.84 -12.80
N LYS A 134 9.43 -10.91 -12.62
CA LYS A 134 8.88 -10.07 -13.65
C LYS A 134 9.32 -8.63 -13.39
N GLU A 135 9.65 -7.89 -14.44
CA GLU A 135 10.19 -6.53 -14.32
C GLU A 135 9.47 -5.55 -15.24
N ILE A 136 9.50 -4.26 -14.89
CA ILE A 136 9.11 -3.15 -15.76
C ILE A 136 10.19 -2.07 -15.69
N GLU A 137 10.83 -1.78 -16.82
CA GLU A 137 11.87 -0.77 -16.91
C GLU A 137 11.43 0.51 -17.62
N PHE A 138 11.86 1.65 -17.10
CA PHE A 138 11.65 2.98 -17.66
C PHE A 138 12.96 3.75 -17.83
N ASN A 139 13.01 4.63 -18.83
CA ASN A 139 14.10 5.58 -19.00
C ASN A 139 13.93 6.73 -18.01
N LEU A 140 15.02 7.12 -17.39
CA LEU A 140 15.13 8.34 -16.59
C LEU A 140 15.95 9.39 -17.34
N THR A 141 15.79 10.65 -16.96
CA THR A 141 16.72 11.70 -17.37
C THR A 141 17.93 11.75 -16.45
N GLU A 142 19.06 12.31 -16.88
CA GLU A 142 20.30 12.34 -16.06
C GLU A 142 20.14 13.11 -14.74
N ASP A 143 19.31 14.15 -14.71
CA ASP A 143 19.20 15.09 -13.59
C ASP A 143 17.97 14.87 -12.70
N GLU A 144 17.19 13.83 -12.97
CA GLU A 144 15.94 13.55 -12.26
C GLU A 144 16.16 13.21 -10.79
N VAL A 145 15.40 13.85 -9.90
CA VAL A 145 15.31 13.50 -8.49
C VAL A 145 14.13 12.57 -8.28
N LEU A 146 14.36 11.42 -7.65
CA LEU A 146 13.34 10.40 -7.42
C LEU A 146 13.01 10.29 -5.94
N TYR A 147 11.74 10.45 -5.59
CA TYR A 147 11.19 10.25 -4.25
C TYR A 147 10.32 8.98 -4.24
N GLY A 148 9.94 8.49 -3.06
CA GLY A 148 9.01 7.37 -2.90
C GLY A 148 9.63 6.17 -2.19
N GLY A 149 9.10 4.97 -2.47
CA GLY A 149 9.53 3.72 -1.83
C GLY A 149 8.97 3.47 -0.41
N GLY A 150 8.22 4.40 0.16
CA GLY A 150 7.67 4.32 1.53
C GLY A 150 8.65 4.78 2.62
N ASN A 151 8.58 4.17 3.79
CA ASN A 151 9.44 4.47 4.93
C ASN A 151 10.89 4.05 4.63
N ARG A 152 11.78 5.05 4.48
CA ARG A 152 13.22 4.89 4.23
C ARG A 152 13.97 6.05 4.88
N VAL A 153 15.18 5.82 5.36
CA VAL A 153 16.08 6.87 5.87
C VAL A 153 17.34 6.92 5.01
N LEU A 154 17.24 7.58 3.85
CA LEU A 154 18.30 7.63 2.83
C LEU A 154 18.60 9.05 2.32
N GLY A 155 17.94 10.06 2.90
CA GLY A 155 17.79 11.37 2.26
C GLY A 155 16.55 11.41 1.36
N MET A 156 16.22 12.60 0.85
CA MET A 156 14.98 12.78 0.08
C MET A 156 15.08 12.28 -1.36
N ASN A 157 16.24 12.42 -2.00
CA ASN A 157 16.50 11.79 -3.29
C ASN A 157 16.86 10.31 -3.05
N ARG A 158 16.05 9.41 -3.60
CA ARG A 158 16.22 7.95 -3.52
C ARG A 158 16.90 7.39 -4.76
N ARG A 159 17.21 8.23 -5.76
CA ARG A 159 17.99 7.82 -6.92
C ARG A 159 19.37 7.30 -6.50
N GLY A 160 19.82 6.20 -7.13
CA GLY A 160 21.03 5.46 -6.78
C GLY A 160 20.80 4.28 -5.84
N HIS A 161 19.55 4.02 -5.41
CA HIS A 161 19.25 2.91 -4.50
C HIS A 161 18.36 1.85 -5.17
N ARG A 162 18.63 0.57 -4.84
CA ARG A 162 17.74 -0.56 -5.11
C ARG A 162 17.02 -0.96 -3.84
N LEU A 163 15.75 -0.61 -3.74
CA LEU A 163 14.96 -0.72 -2.51
C LEU A 163 14.12 -1.99 -2.50
N GLU A 164 14.28 -2.82 -1.47
CA GLU A 164 13.44 -4.00 -1.27
C GLU A 164 11.98 -3.60 -0.97
N LEU A 165 11.03 -4.28 -1.58
CA LEU A 165 9.59 -4.15 -1.35
C LEU A 165 9.12 -5.35 -0.52
N TYR A 166 9.41 -5.27 0.78
CA TYR A 166 9.09 -6.28 1.78
C TYR A 166 8.93 -5.55 3.13
N ASN A 167 7.68 -5.33 3.57
CA ASN A 167 7.44 -4.69 4.87
C ASN A 167 8.24 -5.40 5.96
N ARG A 168 9.11 -4.69 6.69
CA ARG A 168 9.96 -5.32 7.71
C ARG A 168 10.29 -4.37 8.85
N ALA A 169 10.17 -4.84 10.08
CA ALA A 169 10.67 -4.08 11.21
C ALA A 169 12.17 -3.80 11.07
N HIS A 170 12.59 -2.60 11.47
CA HIS A 170 14.00 -2.25 11.63
C HIS A 170 14.18 -1.69 13.04
N TYR A 171 14.26 -2.59 14.03
CA TYR A 171 14.38 -2.21 15.43
C TYR A 171 15.64 -1.37 15.68
N GLY A 172 15.47 -0.24 16.37
CA GLY A 172 16.58 0.64 16.74
C GLY A 172 17.21 1.41 15.58
N TYR A 173 16.50 1.59 14.46
CA TYR A 173 16.98 2.43 13.36
C TYR A 173 17.29 3.85 13.85
N THR A 174 18.24 4.51 13.19
CA THR A 174 18.64 5.88 13.54
C THR A 174 18.62 6.78 12.30
N THR A 175 19.79 7.06 11.72
CA THR A 175 19.96 8.00 10.60
C THR A 175 20.09 7.31 9.25
N HIS A 176 19.94 5.98 9.19
CA HIS A 176 20.00 5.22 7.95
C HIS A 176 19.11 3.98 8.00
N SER A 177 18.35 3.74 6.94
CA SER A 177 17.55 2.53 6.77
C SER A 177 17.06 2.37 5.32
N GLU A 178 17.47 1.29 4.67
CA GLU A 178 17.01 0.94 3.33
C GLU A 178 15.71 0.14 3.33
N LEU A 179 15.31 -0.52 4.43
CA LEU A 179 14.09 -1.32 4.53
C LEU A 179 13.43 -1.13 5.89
N MET A 180 12.11 -0.87 5.90
CA MET A 180 11.33 -0.58 7.11
C MET A 180 9.90 -1.14 7.01
N ASN A 181 9.11 -0.85 8.04
CA ASN A 181 7.77 -1.36 8.30
C ASN A 181 6.73 -1.10 7.21
N TYR A 182 6.91 -0.06 6.39
CA TYR A 182 5.88 0.37 5.45
C TYR A 182 6.48 0.78 4.10
N CYS A 183 6.53 -0.17 3.18
CA CYS A 183 6.95 0.01 1.80
C CYS A 183 5.76 0.47 0.94
N ILE A 184 6.02 1.34 -0.03
CA ILE A 184 5.03 1.74 -1.03
C ILE A 184 5.70 1.64 -2.41
N PRO A 185 5.19 0.82 -3.34
CA PRO A 185 5.77 0.64 -4.66
C PRO A 185 5.38 1.81 -5.57
N MET A 186 5.87 3.00 -5.23
CA MET A 186 5.58 4.25 -5.92
C MET A 186 6.85 5.10 -6.02
N VAL A 187 7.05 5.70 -7.19
CA VAL A 187 8.06 6.73 -7.45
C VAL A 187 7.36 8.04 -7.74
N VAL A 188 7.91 9.12 -7.21
CA VAL A 188 7.49 10.50 -7.47
C VAL A 188 8.71 11.22 -8.00
N SER A 189 8.63 11.83 -9.19
CA SER A 189 9.77 12.43 -9.89
C SER A 189 9.72 13.95 -9.86
N SER A 190 10.87 14.63 -9.71
CA SER A 190 11.02 16.08 -9.85
C SER A 190 10.41 16.66 -11.12
N GLU A 191 10.22 15.84 -12.15
CA GLU A 191 9.54 16.19 -13.39
C GLU A 191 8.00 16.17 -13.28
N LEU A 192 7.43 16.26 -12.08
CA LEU A 192 5.98 16.38 -11.85
C LEU A 192 5.16 15.22 -12.42
N TYR A 193 5.67 14.01 -12.25
CA TYR A 193 4.89 12.80 -12.43
C TYR A 193 5.15 11.81 -11.28
N ALA A 194 4.28 10.83 -11.17
CA ALA A 194 4.47 9.67 -10.32
C ALA A 194 4.14 8.39 -11.09
N ILE A 195 4.80 7.30 -10.71
CA ILE A 195 4.49 5.94 -11.16
C ILE A 195 4.14 5.14 -9.93
N HIS A 196 2.92 4.62 -9.90
CA HIS A 196 2.46 3.66 -8.90
C HIS A 196 2.43 2.28 -9.54
N PHE A 197 3.08 1.29 -8.92
CA PHE A 197 3.06 -0.10 -9.36
C PHE A 197 2.02 -0.85 -8.54
N ASP A 198 0.92 -1.27 -9.19
CA ASP A 198 -0.23 -1.87 -8.51
C ASP A 198 -0.05 -3.38 -8.34
N ASN A 199 0.72 -3.76 -7.31
CA ASN A 199 1.02 -5.15 -7.04
C ASN A 199 1.26 -5.42 -5.54
N ALA A 200 0.96 -6.63 -5.09
CA ALA A 200 1.08 -7.08 -3.70
C ALA A 200 2.36 -7.89 -3.37
N PRO A 201 2.85 -8.77 -4.27
CA PRO A 201 4.00 -9.61 -3.97
C PRO A 201 5.28 -8.84 -3.66
N ILE A 202 6.22 -9.55 -3.06
CA ILE A 202 7.55 -9.05 -2.73
C ILE A 202 8.37 -8.79 -4.00
N GLY A 203 9.35 -7.89 -3.88
CA GLY A 203 10.17 -7.51 -5.02
C GLY A 203 11.12 -6.36 -4.72
N PHE A 204 11.44 -5.58 -5.74
CA PHE A 204 12.35 -4.44 -5.63
C PHE A 204 11.85 -3.24 -6.44
N LEU A 205 12.23 -2.07 -5.97
CA LEU A 205 12.13 -0.81 -6.68
C LEU A 205 13.55 -0.26 -6.84
N ASP A 206 14.14 -0.44 -8.01
CA ASP A 206 15.47 0.06 -8.36
C ASP A 206 15.36 1.45 -8.98
N LEU A 207 15.80 2.45 -8.23
CA LEU A 207 15.81 3.85 -8.65
C LEU A 207 17.19 4.22 -9.20
N ASP A 208 17.63 3.56 -10.27
CA ASP A 208 18.91 3.82 -10.94
C ASP A 208 20.16 3.47 -10.11
N SER A 209 20.15 2.35 -9.38
CA SER A 209 21.30 1.89 -8.59
C SER A 209 22.57 1.64 -9.41
N LYS A 210 22.41 1.35 -10.71
CA LYS A 210 23.50 1.10 -11.66
C LYS A 210 24.03 2.39 -12.30
N GLY A 211 23.33 3.51 -12.18
CA GLY A 211 23.69 4.78 -12.82
C GLY A 211 23.61 4.75 -14.35
N ASP A 212 22.66 3.98 -14.89
CA ASP A 212 22.42 3.82 -16.34
C ASP A 212 21.10 4.44 -16.80
N ASN A 213 20.57 5.35 -15.98
CA ASN A 213 19.33 6.08 -16.17
C ASN A 213 18.11 5.14 -16.29
N THR A 214 18.04 4.12 -15.43
CA THR A 214 16.92 3.15 -15.42
C THR A 214 16.14 3.18 -14.12
N LEU A 215 14.82 3.27 -14.23
CA LEU A 215 13.91 2.89 -13.15
C LEU A 215 13.41 1.47 -13.42
N THR A 216 13.64 0.53 -12.50
CA THR A 216 13.18 -0.86 -12.61
C THR A 216 12.25 -1.19 -11.44
N TYR A 217 11.04 -1.64 -11.75
CA TYR A 217 10.19 -2.34 -10.79
C TYR A 217 10.31 -3.84 -11.01
N GLU A 218 10.62 -4.59 -9.96
CA GLU A 218 10.80 -6.05 -9.99
C GLU A 218 9.83 -6.71 -9.01
N THR A 219 9.26 -7.87 -9.38
CA THR A 219 8.34 -8.64 -8.53
C THR A 219 8.44 -10.12 -8.82
N ILE A 220 8.21 -10.97 -7.82
CA ILE A 220 8.21 -12.43 -8.02
C ILE A 220 6.99 -12.92 -8.81
N SER A 221 5.86 -12.23 -8.71
CA SER A 221 4.60 -12.63 -9.34
C SER A 221 3.61 -11.46 -9.39
N GLY A 222 2.34 -11.78 -9.63
CA GLY A 222 1.25 -10.81 -9.60
C GLY A 222 1.08 -10.02 -10.90
N ARG A 223 0.51 -8.83 -10.75
CA ARG A 223 -0.02 -8.01 -11.84
C ARG A 223 1.07 -7.07 -12.34
N MET A 224 1.24 -7.02 -13.67
CA MET A 224 2.19 -6.10 -14.32
C MET A 224 1.46 -4.83 -14.73
N VAL A 225 1.01 -4.10 -13.71
CA VAL A 225 0.16 -2.91 -13.84
C VAL A 225 0.84 -1.73 -13.19
N TYR A 226 0.91 -0.62 -13.90
CA TYR A 226 1.37 0.64 -13.35
C TYR A 226 0.45 1.79 -13.76
N GLN A 227 0.38 2.82 -12.94
CA GLN A 227 -0.33 4.06 -13.26
C GLN A 227 0.66 5.22 -13.34
N VAL A 228 0.65 5.91 -14.48
CA VAL A 228 1.34 7.19 -14.64
C VAL A 228 0.38 8.30 -14.22
N ILE A 229 0.79 9.07 -13.23
CA ILE A 229 0.02 10.17 -12.64
C ILE A 229 0.80 11.46 -12.89
N ALA A 230 0.20 12.45 -13.54
CA ALA A 230 0.89 13.71 -13.83
C ALA A 230 0.00 14.95 -13.72
N SER A 231 0.62 16.07 -13.34
CA SER A 231 -0.06 17.36 -13.25
C SER A 231 0.89 18.54 -13.34
N GLY A 232 0.35 19.75 -13.23
CA GLY A 232 1.16 20.98 -13.20
C GLY A 232 1.80 21.28 -11.84
N SER A 233 1.48 20.50 -10.80
CA SER A 233 1.96 20.73 -9.44
C SER A 233 1.91 19.46 -8.57
N TRP A 234 2.76 19.39 -7.54
CA TRP A 234 2.77 18.28 -6.58
C TRP A 234 1.43 18.06 -5.84
N PRO A 235 0.74 19.10 -5.34
CA PRO A 235 -0.55 18.91 -4.69
C PRO A 235 -1.59 18.25 -5.60
N GLU A 236 -1.59 18.57 -6.90
CA GLU A 236 -2.51 17.96 -7.85
C GLU A 236 -2.15 16.50 -8.19
N ILE A 237 -0.87 16.12 -8.12
CA ILE A 237 -0.43 14.73 -8.24
C ILE A 237 -0.91 13.92 -7.04
N LEU A 238 -0.77 14.47 -5.84
CA LEU A 238 -1.27 13.85 -4.60
C LEU A 238 -2.80 13.73 -4.59
N ASP A 239 -3.50 14.77 -5.06
CA ASP A 239 -4.96 14.75 -5.19
C ASP A 239 -5.40 13.65 -6.17
N ALA A 240 -4.79 13.57 -7.36
CA ALA A 240 -5.06 12.52 -8.33
C ALA A 240 -4.72 11.11 -7.80
N TYR A 241 -3.60 10.95 -7.08
CA TYR A 241 -3.24 9.68 -6.44
C TYR A 241 -4.27 9.26 -5.38
N THR A 242 -4.77 10.20 -4.58
CA THR A 242 -5.80 9.89 -3.57
C THR A 242 -7.20 9.74 -4.15
N ASP A 243 -7.50 10.33 -5.32
CA ASP A 243 -8.70 9.97 -6.08
C ASP A 243 -8.61 8.53 -6.58
N LEU A 244 -7.44 8.13 -7.10
CA LEU A 244 -7.17 6.79 -7.60
C LEU A 244 -7.27 5.71 -6.50
N THR A 245 -6.62 5.96 -5.36
CA THR A 245 -6.40 4.96 -4.29
C THR A 245 -7.28 5.14 -3.05
N GLY A 246 -8.06 6.22 -3.02
CA GLY A 246 -9.00 6.59 -1.95
C GLY A 246 -8.46 7.68 -1.02
N LYS A 247 -9.35 8.61 -0.62
CA LYS A 247 -9.04 9.67 0.34
C LYS A 247 -9.23 9.18 1.77
N GLN A 248 -8.38 9.66 2.68
CA GLN A 248 -8.51 9.34 4.10
C GLN A 248 -9.79 9.95 4.69
N PRO A 249 -10.63 9.16 5.38
CA PRO A 249 -11.74 9.73 6.14
C PRO A 249 -11.20 10.60 7.27
N LEU A 250 -11.86 11.72 7.56
CA LEU A 250 -11.44 12.61 8.64
C LEU A 250 -11.43 11.82 9.97
N PRO A 251 -10.30 11.73 10.69
CA PRO A 251 -10.24 11.01 11.96
C PRO A 251 -11.09 11.69 13.04
N PRO A 252 -11.40 11.01 14.15
CA PRO A 252 -12.09 11.65 15.26
C PRO A 252 -11.21 12.74 15.90
N ARG A 253 -11.80 13.86 16.32
CA ARG A 253 -11.05 15.06 16.73
C ARG A 253 -10.01 14.82 17.84
N TRP A 254 -10.28 13.89 18.75
CA TRP A 254 -9.39 13.57 19.87
C TRP A 254 -8.04 13.00 19.43
N THR A 255 -7.91 12.52 18.19
CA THR A 255 -6.64 11.98 17.67
C THR A 255 -5.59 13.06 17.42
N PHE A 256 -6.00 14.32 17.38
CA PHE A 256 -5.09 15.47 17.32
C PHE A 256 -4.68 15.95 18.72
N GLY A 257 -5.21 15.32 19.78
CA GLY A 257 -4.91 15.62 21.17
C GLY A 257 -3.66 14.91 21.68
N ASN A 258 -3.48 14.93 23.00
CA ASN A 258 -2.32 14.32 23.65
C ASN A 258 -2.59 12.86 24.06
N PHE A 259 -1.60 11.99 23.87
CA PHE A 259 -1.69 10.56 24.16
C PHE A 259 -0.68 10.18 25.25
N SER A 260 -1.13 9.41 26.24
CA SER A 260 -0.24 8.75 27.19
C SER A 260 0.02 7.32 26.73
N SER A 261 1.23 7.04 26.25
CA SER A 261 1.65 5.71 25.80
C SER A 261 3.02 5.34 26.39
N ARG A 262 3.25 4.05 26.59
CA ARG A 262 4.53 3.41 26.92
C ARG A 262 4.41 1.92 26.63
N PHE A 263 5.54 1.24 26.45
CA PHE A 263 5.63 -0.21 26.50
C PHE A 263 6.19 -0.62 27.88
N GLY A 264 5.37 -0.99 28.87
CA GLY A 264 3.91 -0.95 28.91
C GLY A 264 3.36 -0.49 30.27
N TYR A 265 2.05 -0.32 30.39
CA TYR A 265 1.38 -0.25 31.70
C TYR A 265 1.08 -1.67 32.17
N HIS A 266 1.60 -2.07 33.33
CA HIS A 266 1.55 -3.47 33.77
C HIS A 266 0.26 -3.82 34.54
N SER A 267 -0.56 -2.82 34.88
CA SER A 267 -1.81 -3.01 35.62
C SER A 267 -2.82 -1.89 35.42
N GLU A 268 -4.07 -2.17 35.79
CA GLU A 268 -5.13 -1.16 35.91
C GLU A 268 -4.74 -0.03 36.88
N GLU A 269 -4.10 -0.37 38.00
CA GLU A 269 -3.64 0.61 38.98
C GLU A 269 -2.60 1.57 38.38
N GLU A 270 -1.58 1.05 37.69
CA GLU A 270 -0.56 1.87 37.04
C GLU A 270 -1.16 2.79 35.98
N THR A 271 -2.08 2.26 35.18
CA THR A 271 -2.78 3.01 34.13
C THR A 271 -3.58 4.17 34.74
N ARG A 272 -4.37 3.90 35.78
CA ARG A 272 -5.16 4.91 36.51
C ARG A 272 -4.29 5.96 37.17
N LYS A 273 -3.18 5.54 37.80
CA LYS A 273 -2.21 6.45 38.43
C LYS A 273 -1.62 7.42 37.40
N THR A 274 -1.27 6.92 36.22
CA THR A 274 -0.76 7.76 35.13
C THR A 274 -1.81 8.76 34.66
N VAL A 275 -3.04 8.31 34.36
CA VAL A 275 -4.14 9.21 33.97
C VAL A 275 -4.41 10.28 35.02
N ASN A 276 -4.48 9.90 36.30
CA ASN A 276 -4.68 10.86 37.38
C ASN A 276 -3.53 11.87 37.48
N LYS A 277 -2.28 11.44 37.21
CA LYS A 277 -1.13 12.34 37.24
C LYS A 277 -1.20 13.42 36.14
N PHE A 278 -1.62 13.08 34.93
CA PHE A 278 -1.90 14.07 33.88
C PHE A 278 -2.93 15.12 34.33
N LEU A 279 -4.01 14.66 34.98
CA LEU A 279 -5.07 15.53 35.48
C LEU A 279 -4.61 16.42 36.64
N GLU A 280 -3.89 15.86 37.62
CA GLU A 280 -3.31 16.59 38.75
C GLU A 280 -2.34 17.69 38.28
N ASP A 281 -1.49 17.37 37.29
CA ASP A 281 -0.50 18.29 36.74
C ASP A 281 -1.08 19.25 35.68
N SER A 282 -2.40 19.18 35.41
CA SER A 282 -3.09 20.00 34.40
C SER A 282 -2.50 19.86 32.98
N ILE A 283 -2.00 18.68 32.65
CA ILE A 283 -1.51 18.35 31.31
C ILE A 283 -2.68 17.76 30.50
N PRO A 284 -3.04 18.33 29.33
CA PRO A 284 -4.11 17.79 28.50
C PRO A 284 -3.87 16.31 28.17
N LEU A 285 -4.93 15.50 28.19
CA LEU A 285 -4.88 14.09 27.87
C LEU A 285 -6.18 13.69 27.16
N ASP A 286 -6.08 13.22 25.93
CA ASP A 286 -7.20 12.75 25.13
C ASP A 286 -7.31 11.22 25.13
N ALA A 287 -6.19 10.50 25.21
CA ALA A 287 -6.20 9.04 25.20
C ALA A 287 -5.06 8.42 25.99
N VAL A 288 -5.32 7.24 26.56
CA VAL A 288 -4.30 6.33 27.09
C VAL A 288 -4.23 5.08 26.21
N VAL A 289 -3.00 4.69 25.85
CA VAL A 289 -2.71 3.50 25.03
C VAL A 289 -2.18 2.40 25.94
N ILE A 290 -2.86 1.25 25.96
CA ILE A 290 -2.46 0.11 26.80
C ILE A 290 -1.82 -0.96 25.89
N ASP A 291 -0.52 -1.15 26.10
CA ASP A 291 0.34 -2.11 25.42
C ASP A 291 0.10 -3.57 25.90
N ILE A 292 0.88 -4.53 25.41
CA ILE A 292 0.64 -5.99 25.46
C ILE A 292 0.33 -6.57 26.85
N TYR A 293 0.70 -5.88 27.93
CA TYR A 293 0.42 -6.32 29.29
C TYR A 293 -1.07 -6.34 29.64
N TRP A 294 -1.95 -5.76 28.79
CA TRP A 294 -3.39 -5.89 29.01
C TRP A 294 -3.88 -7.33 28.84
N PHE A 295 -3.21 -8.18 28.05
CA PHE A 295 -3.62 -9.57 27.82
C PHE A 295 -2.66 -10.63 28.39
N GLY A 296 -1.65 -10.21 29.17
CA GLY A 296 -0.73 -11.10 29.87
C GLY A 296 0.21 -10.36 30.82
N PRO A 297 0.78 -11.04 31.82
CA PRO A 297 1.72 -10.43 32.77
C PRO A 297 3.15 -10.31 32.21
N ASP A 298 3.46 -10.97 31.11
CA ASP A 298 4.80 -11.05 30.52
C ASP A 298 4.75 -10.77 29.02
N ILE A 299 5.91 -10.41 28.45
CA ILE A 299 6.10 -10.23 27.01
C ILE A 299 5.91 -11.58 26.30
N PHE A 300 6.34 -12.69 26.89
CA PHE A 300 6.34 -14.01 26.26
C PHE A 300 5.11 -14.84 26.62
N GLY A 301 4.56 -15.58 25.66
CA GLY A 301 3.58 -16.65 25.91
C GLY A 301 2.10 -16.24 25.97
N TYR A 302 1.78 -14.95 25.92
CA TYR A 302 0.40 -14.45 26.07
C TYR A 302 -0.22 -13.80 24.81
N MET A 303 0.60 -13.52 23.78
CA MET A 303 0.11 -12.92 22.55
C MET A 303 -0.97 -13.79 21.88
N GLY A 304 -2.07 -13.15 21.49
CA GLY A 304 -3.26 -13.80 20.97
C GLY A 304 -4.32 -14.16 22.02
N ASN A 305 -4.09 -13.91 23.32
CA ASN A 305 -5.13 -14.05 24.34
C ASN A 305 -6.30 -13.10 24.07
N LEU A 306 -6.00 -11.87 23.64
CA LEU A 306 -6.97 -10.84 23.25
C LEU A 306 -8.12 -10.68 24.26
N GLU A 307 -7.78 -10.74 25.56
CA GLU A 307 -8.68 -10.59 26.68
C GLU A 307 -7.91 -10.01 27.87
N PHE A 308 -8.58 -9.20 28.72
CA PHE A 308 -7.91 -8.61 29.88
C PHE A 308 -7.38 -9.68 30.83
N TRP A 309 -6.10 -9.58 31.19
CA TRP A 309 -5.49 -10.41 32.23
C TRP A 309 -6.02 -9.98 33.60
N ALA A 310 -6.95 -10.77 34.14
CA ALA A 310 -7.75 -10.40 35.30
C ALA A 310 -6.93 -10.05 36.56
N ASP A 311 -5.77 -10.69 36.76
CA ASP A 311 -4.92 -10.41 37.93
C ASP A 311 -4.32 -8.99 37.89
N SER A 312 -4.00 -8.49 36.69
CA SER A 312 -3.43 -7.14 36.50
C SER A 312 -4.49 -6.09 36.20
N PHE A 313 -5.60 -6.49 35.56
CA PHE A 313 -6.73 -5.65 35.19
C PHE A 313 -8.03 -6.27 35.75
N PRO A 314 -8.31 -6.11 37.05
CA PRO A 314 -9.45 -6.77 37.71
C PRO A 314 -10.81 -6.12 37.40
N ALA A 315 -10.85 -4.85 37.00
CA ALA A 315 -12.08 -4.11 36.70
C ALA A 315 -11.94 -3.22 35.44
N PRO A 316 -11.54 -3.78 34.28
CA PRO A 316 -11.18 -3.01 33.10
C PRO A 316 -12.36 -2.21 32.53
N ASP A 317 -13.58 -2.74 32.61
CA ASP A 317 -14.79 -2.03 32.14
C ASP A 317 -15.06 -0.78 32.98
N LYS A 318 -14.81 -0.87 34.29
CA LYS A 318 -14.92 0.28 35.19
C LYS A 318 -13.80 1.28 34.89
N MET A 319 -12.58 0.83 34.64
CA MET A 319 -11.47 1.70 34.23
C MET A 319 -11.79 2.49 32.97
N ILE A 320 -12.24 1.80 31.92
CA ILE A 320 -12.63 2.40 30.64
C ILE A 320 -13.78 3.41 30.86
N ALA A 321 -14.81 3.04 31.63
CA ALA A 321 -15.93 3.93 31.94
C ALA A 321 -15.49 5.17 32.74
N ASP A 322 -14.60 5.01 33.73
CA ASP A 322 -14.08 6.10 34.54
C ASP A 322 -13.25 7.08 33.69
N PHE A 323 -12.40 6.58 32.78
CA PHE A 323 -11.63 7.40 31.85
C PHE A 323 -12.56 8.14 30.87
N LYS A 324 -13.55 7.44 30.32
CA LYS A 324 -14.55 8.04 29.43
C LYS A 324 -15.35 9.15 30.12
N SER A 325 -15.65 9.02 31.41
CA SER A 325 -16.35 10.07 32.19
C SER A 325 -15.55 11.38 32.29
N LYS A 326 -14.23 11.30 32.09
CA LYS A 326 -13.27 12.41 32.05
C LYS A 326 -12.90 12.83 30.63
N ASP A 327 -13.62 12.34 29.62
CA ASP A 327 -13.34 12.49 28.18
C ASP A 327 -11.97 11.93 27.73
N ILE A 328 -11.44 10.95 28.46
CA ILE A 328 -10.19 10.24 28.14
C ILE A 328 -10.53 8.90 27.50
N LYS A 329 -9.98 8.66 26.31
CA LYS A 329 -10.23 7.49 25.48
C LYS A 329 -9.25 6.38 25.86
N THR A 330 -9.66 5.13 25.73
CA THR A 330 -8.78 3.97 25.90
C THR A 330 -8.51 3.34 24.53
N VAL A 331 -7.24 3.12 24.21
CA VAL A 331 -6.77 2.41 23.01
C VAL A 331 -6.05 1.15 23.47
N LEU A 332 -6.31 0.02 22.82
CA LEU A 332 -5.66 -1.26 23.12
C LEU A 332 -4.81 -1.71 21.94
N VAL A 333 -3.65 -2.30 22.24
CA VAL A 333 -2.82 -3.00 21.26
C VAL A 333 -3.40 -4.38 20.92
N THR A 334 -3.17 -4.83 19.70
CA THR A 334 -3.52 -6.13 19.15
C THR A 334 -2.48 -6.52 18.10
N GLU A 335 -2.25 -7.82 17.93
CA GLU A 335 -1.27 -8.37 17.00
C GLU A 335 -1.94 -9.45 16.11
N PRO A 336 -1.36 -9.76 14.94
CA PRO A 336 -1.93 -10.75 14.02
C PRO A 336 -1.60 -12.21 14.37
N PHE A 337 -0.89 -12.45 15.48
CA PHE A 337 -0.35 -13.75 15.84
C PHE A 337 -1.13 -14.39 17.00
N ILE A 338 -1.29 -15.72 16.94
CA ILE A 338 -1.82 -16.52 18.06
C ILE A 338 -0.73 -17.50 18.48
N LEU A 339 -0.18 -17.30 19.69
CA LEU A 339 0.79 -18.24 20.25
C LEU A 339 0.13 -19.59 20.55
N THR A 340 0.89 -20.68 20.46
CA THR A 340 0.39 -22.02 20.84
C THR A 340 0.08 -22.14 22.33
N THR A 341 0.61 -21.24 23.15
CA THR A 341 0.31 -21.08 24.57
C THR A 341 -0.85 -20.13 24.87
N SER A 342 -1.40 -19.44 23.86
CA SER A 342 -2.55 -18.55 24.02
C SER A 342 -3.79 -19.32 24.47
N SER A 343 -4.62 -18.70 25.31
CA SER A 343 -5.93 -19.22 25.68
C SER A 343 -6.88 -19.41 24.49
N ARG A 344 -6.60 -18.76 23.35
CA ARG A 344 -7.37 -18.85 22.11
C ARG A 344 -6.77 -19.78 21.06
N TRP A 345 -5.66 -20.47 21.34
CA TRP A 345 -5.03 -21.35 20.35
C TRP A 345 -6.00 -22.39 19.80
N GLN A 346 -6.63 -23.18 20.67
CA GLN A 346 -7.54 -24.24 20.25
C GLN A 346 -8.76 -23.67 19.51
N GLU A 347 -9.30 -22.54 19.98
CA GLU A 347 -10.38 -21.83 19.29
C GLU A 347 -9.98 -21.44 17.86
N ALA A 348 -8.77 -20.91 17.66
CA ALA A 348 -8.28 -20.51 16.35
C ALA A 348 -8.08 -21.71 15.41
N VAL A 349 -7.58 -22.84 15.94
CA VAL A 349 -7.43 -24.10 15.20
C VAL A 349 -8.80 -24.66 14.79
N ASP A 350 -9.74 -24.75 15.73
CA ASP A 350 -11.08 -25.31 15.50
C ASP A 350 -11.88 -24.49 14.48
N ASN A 351 -11.75 -23.16 14.51
CA ASN A 351 -12.38 -22.26 13.54
C ASN A 351 -11.62 -22.16 12.20
N ARG A 352 -10.46 -22.82 12.05
CA ARG A 352 -9.63 -22.84 10.82
C ARG A 352 -9.24 -21.45 10.31
N ILE A 353 -9.02 -20.51 11.21
CA ILE A 353 -8.71 -19.11 10.88
C ILE A 353 -7.21 -18.85 10.65
N LEU A 354 -6.35 -19.78 11.04
CA LEU A 354 -4.90 -19.64 10.91
C LEU A 354 -4.45 -19.90 9.47
N ALA A 355 -3.35 -19.28 9.08
CA ALA A 355 -2.63 -19.62 7.85
C ALA A 355 -2.03 -21.03 7.96
N THR A 356 -1.85 -21.69 6.82
CA THR A 356 -1.59 -23.14 6.78
C THR A 356 -0.30 -23.51 6.07
N ASP A 357 0.17 -24.72 6.31
CA ASP A 357 1.17 -25.38 5.48
C ASP A 357 0.56 -25.88 4.16
N SER A 358 1.37 -26.53 3.31
CA SER A 358 0.92 -27.14 2.06
C SER A 358 -0.03 -28.33 2.23
N LEU A 359 -0.18 -28.85 3.45
CA LEU A 359 -1.07 -29.96 3.79
C LEU A 359 -2.39 -29.47 4.42
N GLY A 360 -2.53 -28.15 4.64
CA GLY A 360 -3.71 -27.53 5.24
C GLY A 360 -3.73 -27.52 6.77
N ASN A 361 -2.63 -27.89 7.44
CA ASN A 361 -2.50 -27.77 8.89
C ASN A 361 -2.09 -26.33 9.27
N PRO A 362 -2.43 -25.83 10.47
CA PRO A 362 -1.89 -24.56 10.95
C PRO A 362 -0.36 -24.53 10.85
N TYR A 363 0.17 -23.52 10.16
CA TYR A 363 1.62 -23.35 10.02
C TYR A 363 2.17 -22.70 11.29
N THR A 364 2.99 -23.44 12.04
CA THR A 364 3.59 -22.94 13.29
C THR A 364 5.10 -22.76 13.15
N TYR A 365 5.63 -21.76 13.86
CA TYR A 365 7.06 -21.41 13.86
C TYR A 365 7.43 -20.70 15.15
N ASP A 366 8.72 -20.69 15.48
CA ASP A 366 9.25 -19.94 16.62
C ASP A 366 9.48 -18.47 16.26
N PHE A 367 8.99 -17.59 17.13
CA PHE A 367 9.13 -16.14 17.02
C PHE A 367 9.57 -15.58 18.38
N TYR A 368 9.87 -14.27 18.45
CA TYR A 368 10.36 -13.61 19.65
C TYR A 368 9.46 -13.86 20.86
N PHE A 369 8.14 -13.76 20.70
CA PHE A 369 7.17 -13.91 21.81
C PHE A 369 6.84 -15.37 22.17
N GLY A 370 7.26 -16.35 21.35
CA GLY A 370 6.98 -17.77 21.52
C GLY A 370 6.66 -18.51 20.20
N ASN A 371 6.32 -19.79 20.31
CA ASN A 371 5.84 -20.58 19.17
C ASN A 371 4.43 -20.12 18.76
N THR A 372 4.24 -19.82 17.48
CA THR A 372 3.10 -19.03 17.00
C THR A 372 2.53 -19.53 15.69
N ALA A 373 1.31 -19.08 15.35
CA ALA A 373 0.77 -19.06 14.00
C ALA A 373 0.19 -17.67 13.66
N LEU A 374 0.07 -17.39 12.37
CA LEU A 374 -0.49 -16.14 11.85
C LEU A 374 -1.99 -16.31 11.55
N ILE A 375 -2.81 -15.31 11.92
CA ILE A 375 -4.20 -15.24 11.48
C ILE A 375 -4.23 -15.01 9.97
N ASP A 376 -4.97 -15.82 9.23
CA ASP A 376 -5.16 -15.61 7.80
C ASP A 376 -6.21 -14.52 7.55
N ILE A 377 -5.77 -13.26 7.54
CA ILE A 377 -6.63 -12.07 7.42
C ILE A 377 -7.45 -12.01 6.11
N PHE A 378 -7.11 -12.84 5.13
CA PHE A 378 -7.79 -12.93 3.85
C PHE A 378 -9.00 -13.88 3.89
N LYS A 379 -9.10 -14.77 4.91
CA LYS A 379 -10.27 -15.63 5.10
C LYS A 379 -11.45 -14.84 5.68
N PRO A 380 -12.65 -14.91 5.07
CA PRO A 380 -13.85 -14.28 5.64
C PRO A 380 -14.14 -14.71 7.09
N SER A 381 -13.98 -16.00 7.41
CA SER A 381 -14.19 -16.52 8.78
C SER A 381 -13.19 -15.97 9.78
N ALA A 382 -11.92 -15.80 9.39
CA ALA A 382 -10.89 -15.18 10.23
C ALA A 382 -11.19 -13.70 10.46
N ARG A 383 -11.65 -12.98 9.42
CA ARG A 383 -12.06 -11.58 9.55
C ARG A 383 -13.22 -11.41 10.50
N ASP A 384 -14.25 -12.26 10.38
CA ASP A 384 -15.41 -12.26 11.28
C ASP A 384 -15.00 -12.58 12.72
N TRP A 385 -14.15 -13.60 12.91
CA TRP A 385 -13.63 -13.97 14.23
C TRP A 385 -12.89 -12.81 14.89
N PHE A 386 -11.93 -12.21 14.18
CA PHE A 386 -11.10 -11.15 14.74
C PHE A 386 -11.93 -9.86 14.96
N TRP A 387 -12.82 -9.50 14.03
CA TRP A 387 -13.74 -8.38 14.22
C TRP A 387 -14.67 -8.57 15.43
N ASN A 388 -15.14 -9.79 15.71
CA ASN A 388 -15.99 -10.04 16.88
C ASN A 388 -15.29 -9.70 18.20
N ILE A 389 -13.97 -9.89 18.28
CA ILE A 389 -13.14 -9.48 19.42
C ILE A 389 -13.11 -7.95 19.51
N TYR A 390 -12.70 -7.26 18.44
CA TYR A 390 -12.70 -5.79 18.38
C TYR A 390 -14.07 -5.20 18.75
N ARG A 391 -15.15 -5.74 18.19
CA ARG A 391 -16.53 -5.33 18.45
C ARG A 391 -16.91 -5.46 19.91
N SER A 392 -16.53 -6.56 20.57
CA SER A 392 -16.83 -6.80 21.98
C SER A 392 -16.26 -5.68 22.87
N PHE A 393 -14.98 -5.35 22.68
CA PHE A 393 -14.31 -4.29 23.43
C PHE A 393 -14.74 -2.89 23.03
N THR A 394 -15.04 -2.65 21.76
CA THR A 394 -15.58 -1.36 21.31
C THR A 394 -16.95 -1.09 21.97
N LYS A 395 -17.81 -2.12 22.13
CA LYS A 395 -19.07 -2.01 22.91
C LYS A 395 -18.83 -1.69 24.39
N ARG A 396 -17.70 -2.15 24.95
CA ARG A 396 -17.29 -1.91 26.35
C ARG A 396 -16.65 -0.52 26.55
N GLY A 397 -16.39 0.22 25.48
CA GLY A 397 -15.93 1.61 25.53
C GLY A 397 -14.49 1.85 25.07
N VAL A 398 -13.79 0.82 24.58
CA VAL A 398 -12.53 1.02 23.85
C VAL A 398 -12.81 1.88 22.62
N ALA A 399 -12.03 2.94 22.42
CA ALA A 399 -12.33 4.00 21.46
C ALA A 399 -11.42 3.98 20.23
N GLY A 400 -10.37 3.16 20.24
CA GLY A 400 -9.42 3.04 19.15
C GLY A 400 -8.56 1.78 19.28
N TRP A 401 -7.89 1.43 18.20
CA TRP A 401 -7.16 0.18 18.06
C TRP A 401 -5.75 0.44 17.56
N TRP A 402 -4.78 -0.17 18.24
CA TRP A 402 -3.39 -0.22 17.81
C TRP A 402 -3.11 -1.64 17.30
N GLY A 403 -2.92 -1.78 15.99
CA GLY A 403 -2.49 -3.04 15.37
C GLY A 403 -0.99 -3.04 15.14
N ASP A 404 -0.24 -3.78 15.94
CA ASP A 404 1.22 -3.88 15.80
C ASP A 404 1.65 -5.16 15.07
N LEU A 405 2.90 -5.17 14.59
CA LEU A 405 3.55 -6.30 13.91
C LEU A 405 2.86 -6.73 12.60
N GLY A 406 2.17 -5.79 11.96
CA GLY A 406 1.33 -6.03 10.78
C GLY A 406 2.08 -6.12 9.46
N GLU A 407 3.41 -6.16 9.45
CA GLU A 407 4.21 -6.34 8.23
C GLU A 407 3.76 -7.57 7.41
N PRO A 408 3.57 -8.78 7.98
CA PRO A 408 3.80 -9.27 9.35
C PRO A 408 5.29 -9.43 9.73
N GLU A 409 5.66 -9.14 10.98
CA GLU A 409 7.08 -9.07 11.39
C GLU A 409 7.88 -10.35 11.11
N VAL A 410 7.22 -11.51 11.20
CA VAL A 410 7.73 -12.78 10.68
C VAL A 410 6.66 -13.41 9.79
N HIS A 411 7.01 -13.67 8.54
CA HIS A 411 6.11 -14.22 7.53
C HIS A 411 6.85 -15.24 6.65
N PRO A 412 6.95 -16.52 7.08
CA PRO A 412 7.79 -17.51 6.40
C PRO A 412 7.27 -17.87 5.00
N SER A 413 8.13 -17.91 3.98
CA SER A 413 7.73 -18.22 2.59
C SER A 413 6.88 -19.49 2.39
N PRO A 414 7.08 -20.60 3.15
CA PRO A 414 6.23 -21.79 3.00
C PRO A 414 4.78 -21.62 3.48
N LEU A 415 4.49 -20.58 4.29
CA LEU A 415 3.16 -20.30 4.82
C LEU A 415 2.18 -19.94 3.69
N GLN A 416 0.97 -20.50 3.76
CA GLN A 416 -0.09 -20.30 2.77
C GLN A 416 -1.27 -19.56 3.37
N HIS A 417 -1.68 -18.49 2.68
CA HIS A 417 -2.97 -17.82 2.88
C HIS A 417 -3.99 -18.34 1.86
N VAL A 418 -5.28 -18.16 2.13
CA VAL A 418 -6.35 -18.46 1.17
C VAL A 418 -6.21 -17.69 -0.16
N ASN A 419 -5.50 -16.55 -0.13
CA ASN A 419 -5.30 -15.67 -1.28
C ASN A 419 -3.95 -15.82 -2.00
N GLY A 420 -3.04 -16.67 -1.51
CA GLY A 420 -1.71 -16.86 -2.10
C GLY A 420 -0.68 -17.28 -1.06
N SER A 421 0.55 -17.52 -1.50
CA SER A 421 1.68 -17.74 -0.60
C SER A 421 2.01 -16.48 0.21
N ALA A 422 2.75 -16.64 1.31
CA ALA A 422 3.23 -15.54 2.14
C ALA A 422 3.87 -14.41 1.32
N ASP A 423 4.76 -14.77 0.39
CA ASP A 423 5.51 -13.83 -0.45
C ASP A 423 4.63 -13.11 -1.49
N GLU A 424 3.45 -13.63 -1.81
CA GLU A 424 2.50 -13.02 -2.76
C GLU A 424 1.58 -11.99 -2.12
N VAL A 425 1.32 -12.13 -0.82
CA VAL A 425 0.39 -11.27 -0.08
C VAL A 425 1.05 -10.45 1.03
N HIS A 426 2.36 -10.59 1.21
CA HIS A 426 3.13 -10.00 2.30
C HIS A 426 2.82 -8.49 2.48
N ASN A 427 3.04 -7.69 1.43
CA ASN A 427 2.91 -6.24 1.53
C ASN A 427 1.45 -5.74 1.66
N VAL A 428 0.45 -6.61 1.53
CA VAL A 428 -0.98 -6.27 1.67
C VAL A 428 -1.63 -6.88 2.92
N TYR A 429 -0.89 -7.58 3.77
CA TYR A 429 -1.43 -8.14 5.01
C TYR A 429 -1.98 -7.03 5.93
N GLY A 430 -1.14 -6.06 6.32
CA GLY A 430 -1.55 -4.93 7.16
C GLY A 430 -2.63 -4.05 6.51
N HIS A 431 -2.65 -3.99 5.17
CA HIS A 431 -3.70 -3.31 4.42
C HIS A 431 -5.08 -3.95 4.63
N GLU A 432 -5.17 -5.28 4.48
CA GLU A 432 -6.40 -6.03 4.68
C GLU A 432 -6.80 -6.11 6.15
N TRP A 433 -5.85 -6.06 7.07
CA TRP A 433 -6.14 -5.94 8.50
C TRP A 433 -6.73 -4.58 8.86
N THR A 434 -6.17 -3.49 8.34
CA THR A 434 -6.75 -2.14 8.47
C THR A 434 -8.19 -2.13 7.94
N LYS A 435 -8.39 -2.72 6.76
CA LYS A 435 -9.70 -2.84 6.13
C LYS A 435 -10.70 -3.57 7.00
N LEU A 436 -10.31 -4.70 7.61
CA LEU A 436 -11.15 -5.46 8.53
C LEU A 436 -11.71 -4.56 9.64
N VAL A 437 -10.83 -3.82 10.32
CA VAL A 437 -11.24 -2.95 11.43
C VAL A 437 -12.16 -1.83 10.91
N TYR A 438 -11.79 -1.18 9.81
CA TYR A 438 -12.58 -0.11 9.21
C TYR A 438 -13.99 -0.57 8.81
N GLU A 439 -14.11 -1.66 8.06
CA GLU A 439 -15.40 -2.21 7.61
C GLU A 439 -16.25 -2.67 8.78
N GLY A 440 -15.62 -3.22 9.82
CA GLY A 440 -16.27 -3.54 11.08
C GLY A 440 -16.94 -2.33 11.73
N TYR A 441 -16.24 -1.21 11.82
CA TYR A 441 -16.82 0.05 12.32
C TYR A 441 -17.95 0.55 11.44
N GLN A 442 -17.81 0.51 10.11
CA GLN A 442 -18.89 0.90 9.20
C GLN A 442 -20.16 0.08 9.43
N LYS A 443 -20.01 -1.21 9.74
CA LYS A 443 -21.13 -2.14 9.98
C LYS A 443 -21.79 -1.93 11.34
N ASP A 444 -21.02 -1.96 12.42
CA ASP A 444 -21.55 -2.06 13.78
C ASP A 444 -21.56 -0.71 14.54
N PHE A 445 -20.78 0.27 14.08
CA PHE A 445 -20.64 1.60 14.70
C PHE A 445 -20.67 2.73 13.64
N PRO A 446 -21.66 2.81 12.74
CA PRO A 446 -21.64 3.68 11.56
C PRO A 446 -21.53 5.18 11.85
N ASN A 447 -21.87 5.60 13.09
CA ASN A 447 -21.79 6.99 13.54
C ASN A 447 -20.46 7.31 14.25
N GLN A 448 -19.51 6.38 14.28
CA GLN A 448 -18.20 6.55 14.89
C GLN A 448 -17.11 6.55 13.80
N ARG A 449 -16.16 7.46 13.93
CA ARG A 449 -14.93 7.45 13.13
C ARG A 449 -13.90 6.61 13.88
N PRO A 450 -13.36 5.54 13.27
CA PRO A 450 -12.39 4.70 13.96
C PRO A 450 -11.04 5.42 14.10
N PHE A 451 -10.31 5.13 15.18
CA PHE A 451 -8.87 5.38 15.28
C PHE A 451 -8.15 4.04 15.08
N ILE A 452 -7.38 3.93 14.00
CA ILE A 452 -6.68 2.70 13.59
C ILE A 452 -5.20 3.05 13.45
N LEU A 453 -4.43 2.81 14.49
CA LEU A 453 -2.97 2.99 14.52
C LEU A 453 -2.33 1.67 14.06
N MET A 454 -1.70 1.62 12.89
CA MET A 454 -1.07 0.38 12.40
C MET A 454 0.32 0.62 11.80
N ARG A 455 1.25 -0.32 12.03
CA ARG A 455 2.67 -0.14 11.68
C ARG A 455 2.92 -0.29 10.18
N ALA A 456 2.19 -1.20 9.53
CA ALA A 456 2.40 -1.56 8.15
C ALA A 456 1.09 -1.52 7.36
N GLY A 457 1.20 -1.28 6.06
CA GLY A 457 0.08 -1.34 5.12
C GLY A 457 0.59 -1.39 3.69
N ALA A 458 -0.28 -1.02 2.76
CA ALA A 458 0.01 -0.88 1.34
C ALA A 458 -0.45 0.49 0.79
N ALA A 459 -0.13 0.78 -0.47
CA ALA A 459 -0.74 1.89 -1.20
C ALA A 459 -2.28 1.84 -1.08
N GLY A 460 -2.89 2.99 -0.77
CA GLY A 460 -4.34 3.09 -0.63
C GLY A 460 -4.90 2.75 0.76
N SER A 461 -4.10 2.25 1.71
CA SER A 461 -4.58 1.95 3.07
C SER A 461 -5.17 3.17 3.79
N GLN A 462 -4.78 4.39 3.41
CA GLN A 462 -5.33 5.63 3.95
C GLN A 462 -6.85 5.71 3.81
N ARG A 463 -7.46 5.09 2.78
CA ARG A 463 -8.91 5.07 2.60
C ARG A 463 -9.66 4.36 3.72
N TYR A 464 -8.98 3.49 4.46
CA TYR A 464 -9.51 2.80 5.64
C TYR A 464 -9.18 3.54 6.94
N GLY A 465 -8.61 4.75 6.88
CA GLY A 465 -8.35 5.56 8.07
C GLY A 465 -7.13 5.13 8.88
N ILE A 466 -6.18 4.36 8.29
CA ILE A 466 -4.91 4.05 8.95
C ILE A 466 -4.18 5.34 9.35
N ILE A 467 -3.62 5.33 10.55
CA ILE A 467 -2.66 6.31 11.04
C ILE A 467 -1.37 5.53 11.28
N PRO A 468 -0.36 5.62 10.41
CA PRO A 468 0.89 4.89 10.62
C PRO A 468 1.82 5.61 11.59
N TRP A 469 2.68 4.86 12.29
CA TRP A 469 3.87 5.37 12.96
C TRP A 469 5.12 4.72 12.38
N THR A 470 6.30 5.27 12.68
CA THR A 470 7.55 4.95 11.97
C THR A 470 8.33 3.75 12.52
N GLY A 471 7.72 2.92 13.37
CA GLY A 471 8.42 1.85 14.09
C GLY A 471 8.36 2.06 15.59
#